data_AF-A0A4R1R9D6-F1
#
_entry.id   AF-A0A4R1R9D6-F1
#
_cell.length_a   1.000
_cell.length_b   1.000
_cell.length_c   1.000
_cell.angle_alpha   90.00
_cell.angle_beta   90.00
_cell.angle_gamma   90.00
#
_symmetry.space_group_name_H-M   'P 1'
#
loop_
_entity.id
_entity.type
_entity.pdbx_description
1 polymer ?
#
loop_
_entity_poly.entity_id
_entity_poly.type
_entity_poly.pdbx_seq_one_letter_code
_entity_poly.pdbx_strand_id
1 'polypeptide(L)'
;MPTTSTGSPQTHLGAIQESLTALGLNPETHRIPVYSYRISILVFTAVAVLGVLAGYAQPFGGLALTGIAWLLLAAELVRPVLARVKTGSSQNLSVTIPARSKEFQKVVIVVPSGGQGVLPATGLSEHVYYLVTLGLGLAVLLAHWLNLRGAVALLPLAFIPMAGLLLLALLPETRERKHSPINSAALTELVAMLFKARPATTTVSLLFSGSASLNSGLLELVRSLKGGPELTYVITLGSAAGQDLQLLLSEGWLRLPADPFVKETFEEVAAQKGITLLQKNSGEFSRALPLKTRKYRTATLLLPETEQGTATGKNLRELLAGFIRRIEE
;
A
#
# COMPACT_ATOMS: atom_id res chain seq x y z
N MET A 1 -17.95 -8.28 32.59
CA MET A 1 -17.72 -7.59 31.30
C MET A 1 -16.39 -8.08 30.75
N PRO A 2 -16.34 -8.73 29.57
CA PRO A 2 -15.09 -9.26 29.07
C PRO A 2 -14.21 -8.13 28.52
N THR A 3 -12.98 -8.08 29.01
CA THR A 3 -11.90 -7.22 28.58
C THR A 3 -11.43 -7.64 27.20
N THR A 4 -11.74 -6.85 26.17
CA THR A 4 -11.20 -7.03 24.82
C THR A 4 -9.72 -6.64 24.83
N SER A 5 -8.85 -7.64 24.63
CA SER A 5 -7.41 -7.45 24.55
C SER A 5 -7.04 -6.62 23.33
N THR A 6 -6.38 -5.50 23.61
CA THR A 6 -5.76 -4.59 22.66
C THR A 6 -4.41 -5.18 22.22
N GLY A 7 -4.44 -6.07 21.22
CA GLY A 7 -3.22 -6.60 20.61
C GLY A 7 -2.61 -5.64 19.59
N SER A 8 -1.35 -5.27 19.77
CA SER A 8 -0.55 -4.50 18.79
C SER A 8 -0.33 -5.30 17.49
N PRO A 9 0.00 -4.70 16.33
CA PRO A 9 0.27 -5.41 15.07
C PRO A 9 1.43 -6.40 15.16
N GLN A 10 2.33 -6.22 16.14
CA GLN A 10 3.33 -7.23 16.50
C GLN A 10 2.69 -8.50 17.06
N THR A 11 1.59 -8.40 17.83
CA THR A 11 0.84 -9.58 18.30
C THR A 11 0.08 -10.31 17.18
N HIS A 12 -0.39 -9.60 16.13
CA HIS A 12 -1.07 -10.26 15.01
C HIS A 12 -0.10 -10.99 14.07
N LEU A 13 1.05 -10.39 13.75
CA LEU A 13 2.12 -11.07 13.01
C LEU A 13 2.70 -12.26 13.79
N GLY A 14 2.86 -12.10 15.11
CA GLY A 14 3.26 -13.19 16.01
C GLY A 14 2.28 -14.37 15.98
N ALA A 15 0.97 -14.11 16.08
CA ALA A 15 -0.06 -15.15 15.99
C ALA A 15 -0.06 -15.87 14.63
N ILE A 16 0.15 -15.14 13.53
CA ILE A 16 0.28 -15.75 12.19
C ILE A 16 1.54 -16.62 12.13
N GLN A 17 2.67 -16.12 12.64
CA GLN A 17 3.93 -16.86 12.67
C GLN A 17 3.79 -18.15 13.48
N GLU A 18 3.17 -18.11 14.65
CA GLU A 18 2.88 -19.29 15.46
C GLU A 18 2.00 -20.29 14.70
N SER A 19 0.93 -19.82 14.06
CA SER A 19 0.04 -20.66 13.26
C SER A 19 0.75 -21.34 12.08
N LEU A 20 1.62 -20.62 11.38
CA LEU A 20 2.41 -21.17 10.27
C LEU A 20 3.47 -22.16 10.76
N THR A 21 4.12 -21.85 11.89
CA THR A 21 5.12 -22.73 12.50
C THR A 21 4.48 -24.03 13.00
N ALA A 22 3.28 -23.95 13.58
CA ALA A 22 2.49 -25.12 13.98
C ALA A 22 2.14 -26.05 12.82
N LEU A 23 2.11 -25.53 11.59
CA LEU A 23 1.93 -26.32 10.36
C LEU A 23 3.24 -26.90 9.80
N GLY A 24 4.36 -26.73 10.51
CA GLY A 24 5.68 -27.21 10.07
C GLY A 24 6.33 -26.36 8.98
N LEU A 25 5.87 -25.11 8.80
CA LEU A 25 6.45 -24.17 7.86
C LEU A 25 7.52 -23.32 8.55
N ASN A 26 8.52 -22.88 7.78
CA ASN A 26 9.57 -21.99 8.26
C ASN A 26 9.33 -20.57 7.74
N PRO A 27 8.52 -19.75 8.43
CA PRO A 27 8.30 -18.37 8.04
C PRO A 27 9.58 -17.54 8.25
N GLU A 28 9.98 -16.79 7.23
CA GLU A 28 11.11 -15.86 7.30
C GLU A 28 10.65 -14.47 7.70
N THR A 29 11.34 -13.88 8.67
CA THR A 29 11.05 -12.52 9.15
C THR A 29 12.11 -11.56 8.63
N HIS A 30 11.68 -10.54 7.89
CA HIS A 30 12.56 -9.52 7.31
C HIS A 30 12.29 -8.17 8.00
N ARG A 31 13.33 -7.55 8.56
CA ARG A 31 13.21 -6.24 9.22
C ARG A 31 13.15 -5.13 8.19
N ILE A 32 12.07 -4.35 8.22
CA ILE A 32 11.88 -3.21 7.32
C ILE A 32 12.02 -1.87 8.02
N PRO A 33 12.60 -0.87 7.35
CA PRO A 33 12.52 0.51 7.79
C PRO A 33 11.11 1.04 7.55
N VAL A 34 10.49 1.61 8.58
CA VAL A 34 9.22 2.34 8.50
C VAL A 34 9.54 3.81 8.33
N TYR A 35 9.13 4.39 7.21
CA TYR A 35 9.38 5.81 6.93
C TYR A 35 8.36 6.69 7.66
N SER A 36 8.84 7.78 8.27
CA SER A 36 7.99 8.79 8.89
C SER A 36 8.04 10.08 8.07
N TYR A 37 6.89 10.48 7.54
CA TYR A 37 6.77 11.71 6.74
C TYR A 37 6.84 12.99 7.55
N ARG A 38 6.80 12.90 8.88
CA ARG A 38 6.75 14.07 9.75
C ARG A 38 7.93 15.01 9.50
N ILE A 39 9.13 14.45 9.33
CA ILE A 39 10.34 15.24 9.06
C ILE A 39 10.25 15.87 7.67
N SER A 40 9.87 15.10 6.64
CA SER A 40 9.76 15.62 5.28
C SER A 40 8.71 16.73 5.18
N ILE A 41 7.57 16.61 5.89
CA ILE A 41 6.53 17.64 5.94
C ILE A 41 7.05 18.89 6.65
N LEU A 42 7.73 18.74 7.79
CA LEU A 42 8.29 19.89 8.52
C LEU A 42 9.32 20.64 7.67
N VAL A 43 10.22 19.91 7.01
CA VAL A 43 11.23 20.51 6.11
C VAL A 43 10.56 21.17 4.91
N PHE A 44 9.63 20.49 4.24
CA PHE A 44 8.90 21.05 3.10
C PHE A 44 8.13 22.32 3.46
N THR A 45 7.40 22.28 4.59
CA THR A 45 6.64 23.43 5.09
C THR A 45 7.58 24.59 5.40
N ALA A 46 8.72 24.34 6.06
CA ALA A 46 9.70 25.38 6.36
C ALA A 46 10.28 26.02 5.08
N VAL A 47 10.70 25.22 4.10
CA VAL A 47 11.24 25.73 2.81
C VAL A 47 10.16 26.48 2.02
N ALA A 48 8.91 26.02 2.04
CA ALA A 48 7.80 26.70 1.41
C ALA A 48 7.51 28.06 2.07
N VAL A 49 7.50 28.16 3.41
CA VAL A 49 7.36 29.43 4.12
C VAL A 49 8.49 30.38 3.73
N LEU A 50 9.74 29.89 3.74
CA LEU A 50 10.90 30.70 3.33
C LEU A 50 10.82 31.16 1.88
N GLY A 51 10.32 30.32 0.96
CA GLY A 51 10.09 30.70 -0.44
C GLY A 51 9.05 31.80 -0.58
N VAL A 52 7.93 31.72 0.16
CA VAL A 52 6.91 32.78 0.18
C VAL A 52 7.47 34.09 0.76
N LEU A 53 8.25 34.02 1.85
CA LEU A 53 8.90 35.19 2.45
C LEU A 53 9.98 35.79 1.55
N ALA A 54 10.79 34.97 0.88
CA ALA A 54 11.80 35.44 -0.07
C ALA A 54 11.16 36.07 -1.33
N GLY A 55 9.99 35.58 -1.74
CA GLY A 55 9.20 36.14 -2.84
C GLY A 55 8.80 37.61 -2.64
N TYR A 56 8.70 38.07 -1.39
CA TYR A 56 8.48 39.50 -1.07
C TYR A 56 9.65 40.39 -1.46
N ALA A 57 10.88 39.92 -1.21
CA ALA A 57 12.09 40.69 -1.52
C ALA A 57 12.51 40.49 -2.98
N GLN A 58 12.36 39.26 -3.50
CA GLN A 58 12.77 38.86 -4.83
C GLN A 58 11.78 37.83 -5.41
N PRO A 59 10.86 38.25 -6.29
CA PRO A 59 9.80 37.38 -6.82
C PRO A 59 10.32 36.09 -7.47
N PHE A 60 11.41 36.21 -8.24
CA PHE A 60 12.05 35.06 -8.89
C PHE A 60 12.76 34.12 -7.89
N GLY A 61 13.36 34.67 -6.83
CA GLY A 61 14.01 33.89 -5.78
C GLY A 61 13.01 33.07 -4.95
N GLY A 62 11.87 33.68 -4.61
CA GLY A 62 10.77 32.98 -3.94
C GLY A 62 10.20 31.84 -4.77
N LEU A 63 9.92 32.09 -6.05
CA LEU A 63 9.40 31.08 -6.98
C LEU A 63 10.37 29.90 -7.13
N ALA A 64 11.67 30.17 -7.27
CA ALA A 64 12.69 29.14 -7.36
C ALA A 64 12.73 28.25 -6.10
N LEU A 65 12.68 28.85 -4.91
CA LEU A 65 12.67 28.12 -3.64
C LEU A 65 11.41 27.25 -3.46
N THR A 66 10.24 27.79 -3.80
CA THR A 66 8.99 27.03 -3.76
C THR A 66 9.00 25.88 -4.78
N GLY A 67 9.54 26.11 -5.98
CA GLY A 67 9.72 25.07 -7.01
C GLY A 67 10.67 23.95 -6.56
N ILE A 68 11.78 24.29 -5.89
CA ILE A 68 12.71 23.32 -5.32
C ILE A 68 12.04 22.51 -4.20
N ALA A 69 11.29 23.16 -3.30
CA ALA A 69 10.52 22.46 -2.26
C ALA A 69 9.58 21.42 -2.89
N TRP A 70 8.95 21.78 -4.00
CA TRP A 70 8.07 20.91 -4.79
C TRP A 70 8.76 19.69 -5.37
N LEU A 71 9.90 19.91 -6.03
CA LEU A 71 10.68 18.82 -6.60
C LEU A 71 11.21 17.89 -5.52
N LEU A 72 11.61 18.43 -4.37
CA LEU A 72 12.03 17.64 -3.20
C LEU A 72 10.88 16.80 -2.65
N LEU A 73 9.69 17.39 -2.50
CA LEU A 73 8.51 16.64 -2.08
C LEU A 73 8.16 15.54 -3.10
N ALA A 74 8.11 15.86 -4.40
CA ALA A 74 7.81 14.88 -5.44
C ALA A 74 8.86 13.75 -5.50
N ALA A 75 10.14 14.09 -5.34
CA ALA A 75 11.21 13.11 -5.23
C ALA A 75 11.05 12.23 -3.99
N GLU A 76 10.63 12.79 -2.86
CA GLU A 76 10.39 12.08 -1.60
C GLU A 76 9.27 11.05 -1.70
N LEU A 77 8.31 11.23 -2.62
CA LEU A 77 7.24 10.27 -2.91
C LEU A 77 7.75 9.04 -3.68
N VAL A 78 8.74 9.24 -4.54
CA VAL A 78 9.31 8.17 -5.38
C VAL A 78 10.48 7.48 -4.68
N ARG A 79 11.28 8.27 -3.96
CA ARG A 79 12.47 7.85 -3.22
C ARG A 79 12.50 8.62 -1.90
N PRO A 80 11.97 8.06 -0.80
CA PRO A 80 12.02 8.73 0.49
C PRO A 80 13.48 8.87 0.92
N VAL A 81 13.97 10.10 1.08
CA VAL A 81 15.32 10.46 1.56
C VAL A 81 15.21 11.06 2.96
N LEU A 82 14.39 12.10 3.13
CA LEU A 82 14.17 12.80 4.40
C LEU A 82 13.35 11.96 5.41
N ALA A 83 12.43 11.15 4.92
CA ALA A 83 11.60 10.25 5.72
C ALA A 83 12.39 9.07 6.29
N ARG A 84 13.67 8.93 5.90
CA ARG A 84 14.63 7.97 6.48
C ARG A 84 15.29 8.45 7.77
N VAL A 85 15.17 9.74 8.12
CA VAL A 85 15.93 10.35 9.23
C VAL A 85 15.46 9.89 10.61
N LYS A 86 14.19 9.47 10.74
CA LYS A 86 13.66 8.75 11.91
C LYS A 86 12.85 7.56 11.44
N THR A 87 13.53 6.47 11.09
CA THR A 87 12.86 5.23 10.73
C THR A 87 12.40 4.49 11.97
N GLY A 88 11.11 4.16 12.03
CA GLY A 88 10.66 3.04 12.86
C GLY A 88 11.17 1.73 12.29
N SER A 89 10.99 0.63 13.03
CA SER A 89 11.23 -0.71 12.51
C SER A 89 9.92 -1.50 12.54
N SER A 90 9.65 -2.21 11.45
CA SER A 90 8.58 -3.20 11.38
C SER A 90 9.14 -4.49 10.78
N GLN A 91 8.30 -5.50 10.64
CA GLN A 91 8.68 -6.82 10.19
C GLN A 91 7.74 -7.28 9.09
N ASN A 92 8.32 -7.66 7.97
CA ASN A 92 7.64 -8.48 6.99
C ASN A 92 7.75 -9.94 7.41
N LEU A 93 6.66 -10.68 7.30
CA LEU A 93 6.67 -12.13 7.45
C LEU A 93 6.42 -12.74 6.08
N SER A 94 7.28 -13.65 5.65
CA SER A 94 7.13 -14.33 4.37
C SER A 94 7.20 -15.84 4.52
N VAL A 95 6.37 -16.55 3.75
CA VAL A 95 6.42 -18.00 3.63
C VAL A 95 6.52 -18.33 2.15
N THR A 96 7.48 -19.15 1.78
CA THR A 96 7.66 -19.59 0.41
C THR A 96 7.47 -21.10 0.31
N ILE A 97 6.59 -21.51 -0.59
CA ILE A 97 6.38 -22.89 -0.99
C ILE A 97 7.10 -23.05 -2.32
N PRO A 98 8.24 -23.77 -2.35
CA PRO A 98 8.98 -23.95 -3.60
C PRO A 98 8.19 -24.87 -4.55
N ALA A 99 8.39 -24.64 -5.84
CA ALA A 99 7.92 -25.56 -6.87
C ALA A 99 8.50 -26.97 -6.65
N ARG A 100 7.75 -28.01 -7.02
CA ARG A 100 8.20 -29.41 -6.91
C ARG A 100 9.34 -29.74 -7.88
N SER A 101 9.42 -29.05 -9.01
CA SER A 101 10.40 -29.29 -10.07
C SER A 101 11.24 -28.03 -10.36
N LYS A 102 11.33 -27.60 -11.62
CA LYS A 102 12.01 -26.37 -12.02
C LYS A 102 11.05 -25.19 -11.88
N GLU A 103 11.49 -24.14 -11.20
CA GLU A 103 10.73 -22.88 -11.10
C GLU A 103 10.71 -22.19 -12.47
N PHE A 104 9.52 -22.14 -13.08
CA PHE A 104 9.27 -21.36 -14.29
C PHE A 104 8.51 -20.07 -13.97
N GLN A 105 7.72 -20.08 -12.90
CA GLN A 105 6.87 -18.96 -12.53
C GLN A 105 6.78 -18.80 -11.02
N LYS A 106 6.50 -17.56 -10.59
CA LYS A 106 6.35 -17.21 -9.18
C LYS A 106 5.05 -16.46 -8.95
N VAL A 107 4.29 -16.91 -7.96
CA VAL A 107 3.09 -16.21 -7.47
C VAL A 107 3.41 -15.61 -6.11
N VAL A 108 3.25 -14.30 -5.98
CA VAL A 108 3.41 -13.59 -4.71
C VAL A 108 2.07 -13.05 -4.26
N ILE A 109 1.58 -13.55 -3.14
CA ILE A 109 0.34 -13.08 -2.51
C ILE A 109 0.72 -12.11 -1.40
N VAL A 110 0.39 -10.84 -1.59
CA VAL A 110 0.67 -9.76 -0.65
C VAL A 110 -0.53 -9.53 0.24
N VAL A 111 -0.31 -9.63 1.55
CA VAL A 111 -1.30 -9.41 2.59
C VAL A 111 -0.86 -8.20 3.43
N PRO A 112 -1.50 -7.04 3.29
CA PRO A 112 -1.18 -5.90 4.14
C PRO A 112 -1.64 -6.17 5.57
N SER A 113 -0.71 -6.39 6.49
CA SER A 113 -0.95 -6.69 7.91
C SER A 113 -0.54 -5.54 8.85
N GLY A 114 0.20 -4.55 8.36
CA GLY A 114 0.68 -3.41 9.14
C GLY A 114 -0.37 -2.31 9.38
N GLY A 115 -0.60 -1.98 10.66
CA GLY A 115 -1.45 -0.87 11.12
C GLY A 115 -0.76 0.50 11.19
N GLN A 116 0.52 0.60 10.86
CA GLN A 116 1.27 1.86 10.96
C GLN A 116 1.16 2.67 9.65
N GLY A 117 0.06 3.39 9.50
CA GLY A 117 0.05 4.59 8.67
C GLY A 117 0.50 5.76 9.54
N VAL A 118 1.66 6.35 9.25
CA VAL A 118 2.15 7.57 9.93
C VAL A 118 1.44 8.80 9.37
N LEU A 119 0.12 8.72 9.24
CA LEU A 119 -0.75 9.82 8.88
C LEU A 119 -1.65 10.12 10.08
N PRO A 120 -1.80 11.39 10.48
CA PRO A 120 -2.64 11.77 11.62
C PRO A 120 -4.11 11.37 11.38
N ALA A 121 -4.82 10.97 12.44
CA ALA A 121 -6.21 10.43 12.43
C ALA A 121 -7.20 11.49 11.99
N THR A 122 -7.27 11.68 10.69
CA THR A 122 -8.27 12.52 10.07
C THR A 122 -9.26 11.68 9.26
N GLY A 123 -9.03 10.37 9.13
CA GLY A 123 -9.82 9.51 8.23
C GLY A 123 -9.63 9.85 6.75
N LEU A 124 -8.90 10.92 6.46
CA LEU A 124 -8.49 11.36 5.13
C LEU A 124 -7.49 10.34 4.60
N SER A 125 -7.77 9.83 3.40
CA SER A 125 -6.87 8.90 2.71
C SER A 125 -5.51 9.58 2.46
N GLU A 126 -4.45 8.80 2.30
CA GLU A 126 -3.11 9.32 1.91
C GLU A 126 -3.24 10.26 0.69
N HIS A 127 -4.27 10.03 -0.13
CA HIS A 127 -4.68 10.79 -1.32
C HIS A 127 -5.17 12.21 -1.04
N VAL A 128 -5.83 12.49 0.08
CA VAL A 128 -6.17 13.88 0.45
C VAL A 128 -4.91 14.65 0.81
N TYR A 129 -3.92 14.00 1.42
CA TYR A 129 -2.61 14.61 1.63
C TYR A 129 -1.93 14.95 0.29
N TYR A 130 -1.93 14.04 -0.69
CA TYR A 130 -1.43 14.34 -2.04
C TYR A 130 -2.19 15.48 -2.74
N LEU A 131 -3.52 15.49 -2.62
CA LEU A 131 -4.39 16.43 -3.33
C LEU A 131 -4.37 17.82 -2.69
N VAL A 132 -4.32 17.88 -1.35
CA VAL A 132 -4.09 19.12 -0.59
C VAL A 132 -2.73 19.68 -0.93
N THR A 133 -1.69 18.83 -0.99
CA THR A 133 -0.35 19.31 -1.29
C THR A 133 -0.25 19.79 -2.75
N LEU A 134 -0.72 19.02 -3.74
CA LEU A 134 -0.79 19.45 -5.16
C LEU A 134 -1.62 20.70 -5.40
N GLY A 135 -2.80 20.79 -4.78
CA GLY A 135 -3.64 21.99 -4.85
C GLY A 135 -2.93 23.23 -4.29
N LEU A 136 -2.20 23.07 -3.18
CA LEU A 136 -1.38 24.11 -2.56
C LEU A 136 -0.30 24.65 -3.49
N GLY A 137 0.45 23.76 -4.12
CA GLY A 137 1.55 24.13 -5.01
C GLY A 137 1.10 24.88 -6.23
N LEU A 138 0.00 24.39 -6.82
CA LEU A 138 -0.62 25.03 -7.96
C LEU A 138 -1.13 26.42 -7.57
N ALA A 139 -1.74 26.58 -6.40
CA ALA A 139 -2.22 27.88 -5.91
C ALA A 139 -1.08 28.88 -5.67
N VAL A 140 0.06 28.46 -5.10
CA VAL A 140 1.23 29.32 -4.88
C VAL A 140 1.91 29.70 -6.20
N LEU A 141 2.01 28.76 -7.15
CA LEU A 141 2.52 29.00 -8.50
C LEU A 141 1.61 29.97 -9.29
N LEU A 142 0.30 29.78 -9.24
CA LEU A 142 -0.69 30.68 -9.83
C LEU A 142 -0.60 32.07 -9.21
N ALA A 143 -0.44 32.17 -7.88
CA ALA A 143 -0.28 33.46 -7.21
C ALA A 143 0.98 34.22 -7.65
N HIS A 144 2.10 33.50 -7.87
CA HIS A 144 3.31 34.12 -8.42
C HIS A 144 3.17 34.47 -9.90
N TRP A 145 2.56 33.60 -10.70
CA TRP A 145 2.39 33.78 -12.15
C TRP A 145 1.48 34.97 -12.48
N LEU A 146 0.46 35.22 -11.66
CA LEU A 146 -0.45 36.36 -11.79
C LEU A 146 0.17 37.71 -11.36
N ASN A 147 1.48 37.74 -11.06
CA ASN A 147 2.26 38.94 -10.73
C ASN A 147 1.58 39.85 -9.71
N LEU A 148 1.14 39.25 -8.60
CA LEU A 148 0.28 39.84 -7.60
C LEU A 148 1.03 40.82 -6.68
N ARG A 149 1.51 41.95 -7.21
CA ARG A 149 1.87 43.09 -6.36
C ARG A 149 0.67 43.63 -5.55
N GLY A 150 -0.56 43.29 -5.96
CA GLY A 150 -1.81 43.66 -5.28
C GLY A 150 -2.48 42.56 -4.44
N ALA A 151 -2.03 41.30 -4.47
CA ALA A 151 -2.69 40.21 -3.72
C ALA A 151 -1.93 39.74 -2.49
N VAL A 152 -1.38 40.70 -1.73
CA VAL A 152 -1.15 40.51 -0.30
C VAL A 152 -2.42 39.99 0.40
N ALA A 153 -3.60 40.31 -0.12
CA ALA A 153 -4.89 39.79 0.34
C ALA A 153 -5.12 38.28 0.10
N LEU A 154 -4.42 37.65 -0.86
CA LEU A 154 -4.52 36.21 -1.14
C LEU A 154 -3.44 35.39 -0.42
N LEU A 155 -2.48 36.05 0.25
CA LEU A 155 -1.46 35.41 1.06
C LEU A 155 -2.06 34.51 2.17
N PRO A 156 -3.08 34.95 2.93
CA PRO A 156 -3.74 34.10 3.92
C PRO A 156 -4.29 32.81 3.32
N LEU A 157 -4.80 32.86 2.08
CA LEU A 157 -5.29 31.69 1.34
C LEU A 157 -4.17 30.69 0.98
N ALA A 158 -2.94 31.16 0.76
CA ALA A 158 -1.77 30.29 0.58
C ALA A 158 -1.27 29.72 1.92
N PHE A 159 -1.42 30.46 3.02
CA PHE A 159 -1.01 30.03 4.37
C PHE A 159 -2.00 29.07 5.03
N ILE A 160 -3.30 29.16 4.78
CA ILE A 160 -4.34 28.25 5.33
C ILE A 160 -3.99 26.77 5.09
N PRO A 161 -3.68 26.33 3.87
CA PRO A 161 -3.39 24.92 3.63
C PRO A 161 -1.98 24.52 4.11
N MET A 162 -1.01 25.45 4.16
CA MET A 162 0.28 25.21 4.82
C MET A 162 0.15 25.04 6.34
N ALA A 163 -0.68 25.86 6.97
CA ALA A 163 -1.05 25.72 8.37
C ALA A 163 -1.76 24.39 8.59
N GLY A 164 -2.63 23.97 7.66
CA GLY A 164 -3.25 22.63 7.66
C GLY A 164 -2.23 21.49 7.63
N LEU A 165 -1.22 21.54 6.74
CA LEU A 165 -0.14 20.55 6.69
C LEU A 165 0.73 20.56 7.95
N LEU A 166 1.03 21.74 8.50
CA LEU A 166 1.78 21.89 9.75
C LEU A 166 0.98 21.31 10.92
N LEU A 167 -0.31 21.61 11.02
CA LEU A 167 -1.21 21.07 12.04
C LEU A 167 -1.29 19.55 11.93
N LEU A 168 -1.41 19.01 10.71
CA LEU A 168 -1.35 17.58 10.44
C LEU A 168 -0.02 16.95 10.90
N ALA A 169 1.12 17.60 10.68
CA ALA A 169 2.43 17.11 11.13
C ALA A 169 2.66 17.25 12.66
N LEU A 170 1.91 18.13 13.31
CA LEU A 170 1.95 18.36 14.76
C LEU A 170 0.93 17.52 15.51
N LEU A 171 -0.12 17.03 14.85
CA LEU A 171 -1.07 16.09 15.44
C LEU A 171 -0.32 14.83 15.94
N PRO A 172 -0.68 14.31 17.12
CA PRO A 172 -0.07 13.10 17.65
C PRO A 172 -0.27 11.94 16.68
N GLU A 173 0.74 11.08 16.57
CA GLU A 173 0.61 9.81 15.84
C GLU A 173 -0.56 9.04 16.45
N THR A 174 -1.62 8.87 15.67
CA THR A 174 -2.86 8.31 16.18
C THR A 174 -3.03 6.85 15.80
N ARG A 175 -3.70 6.16 16.72
CA ARG A 175 -4.27 4.80 16.66
C ARG A 175 -4.17 4.11 15.31
N GLU A 176 -3.49 2.97 15.36
CA GLU A 176 -3.63 1.86 14.42
C GLU A 176 -5.06 1.82 13.89
N ARG A 177 -5.23 2.11 12.59
CA ARG A 177 -6.47 1.73 11.92
C ARG A 177 -6.57 0.23 12.14
N LYS A 178 -7.64 -0.19 12.83
CA LYS A 178 -8.01 -1.59 13.01
C LYS A 178 -8.32 -2.12 11.60
N HIS A 179 -7.28 -2.49 10.86
CA HIS A 179 -7.47 -3.26 9.65
C HIS A 179 -8.11 -4.56 10.09
N SER A 180 -9.29 -4.82 9.55
CA SER A 180 -9.91 -6.13 9.72
C SER A 180 -8.85 -7.15 9.33
N PRO A 181 -8.50 -8.11 10.21
CA PRO A 181 -7.49 -9.11 9.88
C PRO A 181 -7.93 -9.75 8.57
N ILE A 182 -7.19 -9.53 7.48
CA ILE A 182 -7.49 -10.19 6.21
C ILE A 182 -7.41 -11.68 6.51
N ASN A 183 -8.52 -12.41 6.30
CA ASN A 183 -8.77 -13.80 6.73
C ASN A 183 -7.50 -14.67 6.81
N SER A 184 -6.78 -14.55 7.93
CA SER A 184 -5.48 -15.20 8.11
C SER A 184 -5.66 -16.70 8.12
N ALA A 185 -6.79 -17.18 8.66
CA ALA A 185 -7.22 -18.58 8.60
C ALA A 185 -7.32 -19.11 7.15
N ALA A 186 -7.96 -18.38 6.24
CA ALA A 186 -8.09 -18.82 4.84
C ALA A 186 -6.75 -18.90 4.12
N LEU A 187 -5.83 -17.97 4.43
CA LEU A 187 -4.48 -17.95 3.89
C LEU A 187 -3.63 -19.08 4.48
N THR A 188 -3.72 -19.31 5.79
CA THR A 188 -3.07 -20.43 6.47
C THR A 188 -3.54 -21.78 5.91
N GLU A 189 -4.85 -21.94 5.66
CA GLU A 189 -5.39 -23.13 5.00
C GLU A 189 -4.89 -23.29 3.56
N LEU A 190 -4.87 -22.20 2.78
CA LEU A 190 -4.32 -22.20 1.43
C LEU A 190 -2.87 -22.70 1.44
N VAL A 191 -2.05 -22.16 2.34
CA VAL A 191 -0.65 -22.56 2.50
C VAL A 191 -0.53 -24.03 2.91
N ALA A 192 -1.34 -24.49 3.85
CA ALA A 192 -1.35 -25.89 4.26
C ALA A 192 -1.70 -26.84 3.09
N MET A 193 -2.67 -26.46 2.25
CA MET A 193 -3.02 -27.22 1.05
C MET A 193 -1.89 -27.23 0.03
N LEU A 194 -1.32 -26.06 -0.28
CA LEU A 194 -0.24 -25.90 -1.24
C LEU A 194 1.05 -26.58 -0.78
N PHE A 195 1.33 -26.61 0.52
CA PHE A 195 2.50 -27.29 1.07
C PHE A 195 2.40 -28.81 0.92
N LYS A 196 1.19 -29.36 1.01
CA LYS A 196 0.91 -30.79 0.79
C LYS A 196 0.90 -31.15 -0.70
N ALA A 197 0.19 -30.37 -1.52
CA ALA A 197 0.04 -30.66 -2.94
C ALA A 197 1.30 -30.35 -3.76
N ARG A 198 2.02 -29.28 -3.36
CA ARG A 198 3.18 -28.66 -4.01
C ARG A 198 3.02 -28.45 -5.52
N PRO A 199 2.80 -27.20 -5.96
CA PRO A 199 2.73 -26.87 -7.38
C PRO A 199 3.97 -27.35 -8.14
N ALA A 200 3.79 -27.80 -9.39
CA ALA A 200 4.85 -28.45 -10.15
C ALA A 200 5.95 -27.47 -10.60
N THR A 201 5.57 -26.32 -11.12
CA THR A 201 6.46 -25.32 -11.76
C THR A 201 6.36 -23.94 -11.10
N THR A 202 5.42 -23.79 -10.17
CA THR A 202 5.10 -22.51 -9.52
C THR A 202 5.65 -22.42 -8.11
N THR A 203 6.51 -21.45 -7.86
CA THR A 203 6.86 -21.06 -6.48
C THR A 203 5.81 -20.10 -5.96
N VAL A 204 5.22 -20.39 -4.80
CA VAL A 204 4.19 -19.55 -4.17
C VAL A 204 4.75 -18.91 -2.91
N SER A 205 4.81 -17.58 -2.88
CA SER A 205 5.23 -16.81 -1.72
C SER A 205 4.07 -16.02 -1.14
N LEU A 206 3.77 -16.20 0.15
CA LEU A 206 2.89 -15.29 0.89
C LEU A 206 3.75 -14.27 1.63
N LEU A 207 3.43 -12.99 1.47
CA LEU A 207 4.08 -11.88 2.16
C LEU A 207 3.05 -11.13 3.00
N PHE A 208 3.23 -11.16 4.32
CA PHE A 208 2.52 -10.29 5.24
C PHE A 208 3.33 -9.00 5.42
N SER A 209 2.84 -7.91 4.83
CA SER A 209 3.50 -6.61 4.85
C SER A 209 3.25 -5.90 6.18
N GLY A 210 4.28 -5.82 7.02
CA GLY A 210 4.17 -5.27 8.38
C GLY A 210 4.07 -3.75 8.48
N SER A 211 4.20 -3.02 7.37
CA SER A 211 3.98 -1.58 7.35
C SER A 211 3.24 -1.13 6.10
N ALA A 212 2.23 -0.29 6.31
CA ALA A 212 1.49 0.39 5.25
C ALA A 212 2.12 1.76 4.92
N SER A 213 2.91 2.35 5.83
CA SER A 213 3.55 3.65 5.61
C SER A 213 4.39 3.60 4.34
N LEU A 214 3.97 4.37 3.34
CA LEU A 214 4.64 4.47 2.03
C LEU A 214 4.84 3.17 1.27
N ASN A 215 4.00 2.18 1.52
CA ASN A 215 4.22 0.85 0.98
C ASN A 215 5.62 0.31 1.35
N SER A 216 6.21 0.71 2.48
CA SER A 216 7.57 0.34 2.90
C SER A 216 7.75 -1.18 2.97
N GLY A 217 6.74 -1.92 3.42
CA GLY A 217 6.77 -3.39 3.40
C GLY A 217 6.79 -3.98 1.98
N LEU A 218 6.20 -3.30 1.00
CA LEU A 218 6.21 -3.71 -0.41
C LEU A 218 7.45 -3.25 -1.18
N LEU A 219 8.07 -2.13 -0.80
CA LEU A 219 9.28 -1.63 -1.45
C LEU A 219 10.46 -2.58 -1.28
N GLU A 220 10.53 -3.30 -0.16
CA GLU A 220 11.50 -4.37 0.04
C GLU A 220 11.20 -5.58 -0.85
N LEU A 221 9.94 -5.98 -0.98
CA LEU A 221 9.52 -7.05 -1.89
C LEU A 221 9.95 -6.75 -3.34
N VAL A 222 9.78 -5.50 -3.80
CA VAL A 222 10.21 -5.11 -5.14
C VAL A 222 11.72 -5.33 -5.34
N ARG A 223 12.53 -5.16 -4.29
CA ARG A 223 13.98 -5.43 -4.34
C ARG A 223 14.27 -6.92 -4.34
N SER A 224 13.58 -7.72 -3.53
CA SER A 224 13.81 -9.17 -3.46
C SER A 224 13.32 -9.93 -4.70
N LEU A 225 12.35 -9.38 -5.43
CA LEU A 225 11.89 -9.93 -6.71
C LEU A 225 12.78 -9.53 -7.92
N LYS A 226 13.77 -8.65 -7.72
CA LYS A 226 14.65 -8.18 -8.79
C LYS A 226 15.62 -9.29 -9.20
N GLY A 227 15.33 -9.97 -10.31
CA GLY A 227 16.10 -11.13 -10.80
C GLY A 227 15.40 -12.48 -10.60
N GLY A 228 14.11 -12.48 -10.26
CA GLY A 228 13.28 -13.69 -10.20
C GLY A 228 12.95 -14.29 -11.57
N PRO A 229 12.11 -15.35 -11.61
CA PRO A 229 11.75 -16.05 -12.85
C PRO A 229 11.05 -15.14 -13.86
N GLU A 230 11.05 -15.57 -15.14
CA GLU A 230 10.50 -14.80 -16.27
C GLU A 230 9.04 -14.39 -16.08
N LEU A 231 8.23 -15.21 -15.38
CA LEU A 231 6.83 -14.95 -15.10
C LEU A 231 6.61 -14.77 -13.59
N THR A 232 6.32 -13.54 -13.18
CA THR A 232 5.98 -13.21 -11.79
C THR A 232 4.59 -12.59 -11.72
N TYR A 233 3.69 -13.25 -11.01
CA TYR A 233 2.34 -12.81 -10.69
C TYR A 233 2.30 -12.23 -9.29
N VAL A 234 1.72 -11.05 -9.12
CA VAL A 234 1.59 -10.43 -7.80
C VAL A 234 0.12 -10.13 -7.51
N ILE A 235 -0.44 -10.81 -6.53
CA ILE A 235 -1.83 -10.68 -6.10
C ILE A 235 -1.83 -9.93 -4.78
N THR A 236 -2.38 -8.72 -4.75
CA THR A 236 -2.49 -7.92 -3.53
C THR A 236 -3.87 -8.05 -2.94
N LEU A 237 -3.95 -8.33 -1.64
CA LEU A 237 -5.21 -8.34 -0.90
C LEU A 237 -5.46 -6.97 -0.27
N GLY A 238 -6.70 -6.48 -0.32
CA GLY A 238 -7.13 -5.24 0.31
C GLY A 238 -8.47 -5.41 1.00
N SER A 239 -8.92 -4.40 1.73
CA SER A 239 -10.27 -4.35 2.31
C SER A 239 -11.16 -3.40 1.50
N ALA A 240 -12.45 -3.69 1.45
CA ALA A 240 -13.46 -2.80 0.89
C ALA A 240 -14.79 -2.94 1.65
N ALA A 241 -15.56 -1.86 1.68
CA ALA A 241 -16.96 -1.93 2.09
C ALA A 241 -17.75 -2.80 1.10
N GLY A 242 -18.53 -3.75 1.63
CA GLY A 242 -19.34 -4.67 0.84
C GLY A 242 -19.49 -6.03 1.52
N GLN A 243 -20.19 -6.96 0.84
CA GLN A 243 -20.40 -8.33 1.30
C GLN A 243 -19.63 -9.37 0.45
N ASP A 244 -19.31 -9.03 -0.80
CA ASP A 244 -18.66 -9.94 -1.75
C ASP A 244 -17.20 -9.61 -2.03
N LEU A 245 -16.47 -10.59 -2.57
CA LEU A 245 -15.12 -10.41 -3.11
C LEU A 245 -15.17 -9.50 -4.34
N GLN A 246 -14.24 -8.55 -4.41
CA GLN A 246 -14.16 -7.61 -5.54
C GLN A 246 -12.80 -7.70 -6.21
N LEU A 247 -12.77 -7.72 -7.54
CA LEU A 247 -11.57 -7.58 -8.35
C LEU A 247 -11.44 -6.12 -8.81
N LEU A 248 -10.31 -5.50 -8.50
CA LEU A 248 -10.04 -4.14 -8.90
C LEU A 248 -9.54 -4.11 -10.35
N LEU A 249 -10.39 -3.64 -11.27
CA LEU A 249 -10.09 -3.59 -12.70
C LEU A 249 -9.16 -2.44 -13.07
N SER A 250 -9.35 -1.29 -12.44
CA SER A 250 -8.51 -0.12 -12.64
C SER A 250 -8.39 0.68 -11.35
N GLU A 251 -7.24 1.33 -11.16
CA GLU A 251 -6.95 2.10 -9.96
C GLU A 251 -6.35 3.47 -10.28
N GLY A 252 -6.62 4.42 -9.39
CA GLY A 252 -6.10 5.77 -9.47
C GLY A 252 -6.73 6.64 -10.55
N TRP A 253 -6.37 7.92 -10.54
CA TRP A 253 -6.79 8.90 -11.55
C TRP A 253 -6.23 8.59 -12.96
N LEU A 254 -5.10 7.87 -13.03
CA LEU A 254 -4.53 7.38 -14.29
C LEU A 254 -5.19 6.08 -14.79
N ARG A 255 -6.18 5.54 -14.07
CA ARG A 255 -6.89 4.29 -14.41
C ARG A 255 -5.93 3.15 -14.80
N LEU A 256 -4.93 2.91 -13.97
CA LEU A 256 -3.96 1.84 -14.20
C LEU A 256 -4.68 0.49 -14.22
N PRO A 257 -4.74 -0.20 -15.36
CA PRO A 257 -5.51 -1.42 -15.48
C PRO A 257 -4.87 -2.58 -14.71
N ALA A 258 -5.68 -3.54 -14.27
CA ALA A 258 -5.21 -4.86 -13.88
C ALA A 258 -4.65 -5.61 -15.10
N ASP A 259 -3.75 -6.55 -14.85
CA ASP A 259 -3.22 -7.41 -15.90
C ASP A 259 -4.36 -8.21 -16.56
N PRO A 260 -4.53 -8.15 -17.91
CA PRO A 260 -5.65 -8.79 -18.59
C PRO A 260 -5.70 -10.30 -18.37
N PHE A 261 -4.54 -10.97 -18.37
CA PHE A 261 -4.47 -12.41 -18.18
C PHE A 261 -4.84 -12.79 -16.75
N VAL A 262 -4.33 -12.07 -15.75
CA VAL A 262 -4.69 -12.33 -14.35
C VAL A 262 -6.18 -12.08 -14.09
N LYS A 263 -6.74 -11.04 -14.71
CA LYS A 263 -8.18 -10.74 -14.65
C LYS A 263 -9.00 -11.91 -15.21
N GLU A 264 -8.74 -12.29 -16.45
CA GLU A 264 -9.46 -13.38 -17.14
C GLU A 264 -9.36 -14.69 -16.36
N THR A 265 -8.17 -15.02 -15.86
CA THR A 265 -7.96 -16.23 -15.03
C THR A 265 -8.82 -16.21 -13.77
N PHE A 266 -8.91 -15.06 -13.07
CA PHE A 266 -9.77 -14.97 -11.89
C PHE A 266 -11.26 -15.07 -12.22
N GLU A 267 -11.69 -14.52 -13.35
CA GLU A 267 -13.07 -14.60 -13.83
C GLU A 267 -13.44 -16.04 -14.22
N GLU A 268 -12.57 -16.74 -14.94
CA GLU A 268 -12.72 -18.16 -15.25
C GLU A 268 -12.84 -19.01 -13.98
N VAL A 269 -11.92 -18.83 -13.02
CA VAL A 269 -11.92 -19.59 -11.77
C VAL A 269 -13.16 -19.27 -10.93
N ALA A 270 -13.56 -18.00 -10.85
CA ALA A 270 -14.76 -17.60 -10.14
C ALA A 270 -16.01 -18.26 -10.75
N ALA A 271 -16.13 -18.26 -12.07
CA ALA A 271 -17.23 -18.92 -12.78
C ALA A 271 -17.25 -20.44 -12.55
N GLN A 272 -16.08 -21.10 -12.64
CA GLN A 272 -15.95 -22.55 -12.40
C GLN A 272 -16.31 -22.95 -10.96
N LYS A 273 -16.03 -22.08 -9.99
CA LYS A 273 -16.28 -22.33 -8.56
C LYS A 273 -17.61 -21.77 -8.06
N GLY A 274 -18.39 -21.11 -8.92
CA GLY A 274 -19.64 -20.47 -8.52
C GLY A 274 -19.45 -19.34 -7.50
N ILE A 275 -18.31 -18.64 -7.56
CA ILE A 275 -17.98 -17.55 -6.66
C ILE A 275 -18.41 -16.23 -7.30
N THR A 276 -19.23 -15.44 -6.59
CA THR A 276 -19.56 -14.08 -7.00
C THR A 276 -18.33 -13.19 -6.86
N LEU A 277 -17.74 -12.78 -7.98
CA LEU A 277 -16.61 -11.85 -8.05
C LEU A 277 -17.07 -10.55 -8.70
N LEU A 278 -17.20 -9.49 -7.90
CA LEU A 278 -17.62 -8.19 -8.40
C LEU A 278 -16.46 -7.43 -9.01
N GLN A 279 -16.67 -6.80 -10.16
CA GLN A 279 -15.67 -5.93 -10.78
C GLN A 279 -15.82 -4.50 -10.27
N LYS A 280 -14.71 -3.88 -9.87
CA LYS A 280 -14.71 -2.50 -9.38
C LYS A 280 -13.63 -1.66 -10.03
N ASN A 281 -13.97 -0.42 -10.37
CA ASN A 281 -13.01 0.64 -10.68
C ASN A 281 -12.85 1.52 -9.44
N SER A 282 -11.62 1.87 -9.09
CA SER A 282 -11.34 2.81 -8.01
C SER A 282 -10.61 4.03 -8.54
N GLY A 283 -11.06 5.22 -8.13
CA GLY A 283 -10.26 6.44 -8.31
C GLY A 283 -9.04 6.50 -7.38
N GLU A 284 -8.96 5.59 -6.40
CA GLU A 284 -7.87 5.48 -5.44
C GLU A 284 -6.81 4.49 -5.94
N PHE A 285 -5.54 4.81 -5.73
CA PHE A 285 -4.46 3.85 -5.93
C PHE A 285 -4.45 2.83 -4.79
N SER A 286 -4.38 1.54 -5.13
CA SER A 286 -4.14 0.52 -4.12
C SER A 286 -2.67 0.51 -3.68
N ARG A 287 -2.41 -0.17 -2.56
CA ARG A 287 -1.04 -0.39 -2.04
C ARG A 287 -0.15 -1.17 -3.02
N ALA A 288 -0.73 -1.80 -4.05
CA ALA A 288 0.00 -2.51 -5.09
C ALA A 288 0.73 -1.59 -6.10
N LEU A 289 0.54 -0.26 -6.03
CA LEU A 289 1.10 0.68 -7.00
C LEU A 289 2.63 0.51 -7.27
N PRO A 290 3.50 0.31 -6.25
CA PRO A 290 4.93 0.10 -6.51
C PRO A 290 5.23 -1.17 -7.33
N LEU A 291 4.32 -2.14 -7.31
CA LEU A 291 4.43 -3.40 -8.06
C LEU A 291 3.90 -3.24 -9.49
N LYS A 292 2.84 -2.45 -9.68
CA LYS A 292 2.24 -2.18 -11.01
C LYS A 292 3.16 -1.41 -11.95
N THR A 293 4.05 -0.58 -11.41
CA THR A 293 5.04 0.17 -12.20
C THR A 293 6.22 -0.68 -12.69
N ARG A 294 6.17 -2.01 -12.50
CA ARG A 294 7.20 -2.97 -12.91
C ARG A 294 6.62 -3.96 -13.93
N LYS A 295 7.47 -4.81 -14.51
CA LYS A 295 7.09 -5.84 -15.51
C LYS A 295 6.31 -7.03 -14.90
N TYR A 296 5.67 -6.86 -13.75
CA TYR A 296 4.94 -7.92 -13.06
C TYR A 296 3.48 -7.95 -13.51
N ARG A 297 2.88 -9.15 -13.56
CA ARG A 297 1.45 -9.28 -13.81
C ARG A 297 0.71 -9.12 -12.49
N THR A 298 -0.02 -8.03 -12.32
CA THR A 298 -0.59 -7.65 -11.03
C THR A 298 -2.12 -7.60 -11.02
N ALA A 299 -2.72 -8.04 -9.92
CA ALA A 299 -4.13 -7.81 -9.62
C ALA A 299 -4.34 -7.51 -8.13
N THR A 300 -5.43 -6.80 -7.83
CA THR A 300 -5.82 -6.48 -6.45
C THR A 300 -7.21 -7.07 -6.17
N LEU A 301 -7.29 -7.93 -5.15
CA LEU A 301 -8.55 -8.48 -4.65
C LEU A 301 -8.94 -7.73 -3.37
N LEU A 302 -10.16 -7.20 -3.35
CA LEU A 302 -10.71 -6.52 -2.19
C LEU A 302 -11.66 -7.45 -1.45
N LEU A 303 -11.45 -7.60 -0.15
CA LEU A 303 -12.25 -8.42 0.74
C LEU A 303 -13.24 -7.54 1.52
N PRO A 304 -14.45 -8.04 1.80
CA PRO A 304 -15.44 -7.31 2.60
C PRO A 304 -14.95 -7.07 4.04
N GLU A 305 -15.22 -5.87 4.57
CA GLU A 305 -14.81 -5.46 5.93
C GLU A 305 -15.71 -5.98 7.06
N THR A 306 -16.98 -6.26 6.79
CA THR A 306 -17.93 -6.80 7.78
C THR A 306 -17.55 -8.22 8.19
N GLU A 307 -17.80 -8.55 9.46
CA GLU A 307 -17.34 -9.76 10.16
C GLU A 307 -17.26 -11.00 9.26
N GLN A 308 -16.06 -11.56 9.26
CA GLN A 308 -15.58 -12.72 8.52
C GLN A 308 -16.58 -13.88 8.59
N GLY A 309 -17.46 -13.98 7.60
CA GLY A 309 -18.13 -15.23 7.30
C GLY A 309 -17.11 -16.26 6.82
N THR A 310 -17.20 -17.49 7.33
CA THR A 310 -16.46 -18.67 6.83
C THR A 310 -16.54 -18.82 5.30
N ALA A 311 -17.65 -18.36 4.70
CA ALA A 311 -17.87 -18.34 3.26
C ALA A 311 -16.89 -17.45 2.49
N THR A 312 -16.63 -16.21 2.94
CA THR A 312 -15.69 -15.31 2.26
C THR A 312 -14.26 -15.83 2.31
N GLY A 313 -13.86 -16.42 3.44
CA GLY A 313 -12.56 -17.08 3.58
C GLY A 313 -12.44 -18.28 2.66
N LYS A 314 -13.47 -19.13 2.60
CA LYS A 314 -13.54 -20.26 1.68
C LYS A 314 -13.44 -19.82 0.21
N ASN A 315 -14.21 -18.80 -0.19
CA ASN A 315 -14.22 -18.28 -1.56
C ASN A 315 -12.85 -17.70 -1.93
N LEU A 316 -12.22 -16.91 -1.05
CA LEU A 316 -10.87 -16.39 -1.27
C LEU A 316 -9.87 -17.53 -1.49
N ARG A 317 -9.90 -18.54 -0.62
CA ARG A 317 -9.02 -19.70 -0.67
C ARG A 317 -9.20 -20.49 -1.97
N GLU A 318 -10.45 -20.75 -2.36
CA GLU A 318 -10.77 -21.48 -3.59
C GLU A 318 -10.40 -20.69 -4.85
N LEU A 319 -10.60 -19.37 -4.83
CA LEU A 319 -10.22 -18.47 -5.92
C LEU A 319 -8.69 -18.43 -6.10
N LEU A 320 -7.93 -18.28 -5.01
CA LEU A 320 -6.46 -18.27 -5.06
C LEU A 320 -5.87 -19.63 -5.44
N ALA A 321 -6.41 -20.72 -4.88
CA ALA A 321 -5.99 -22.08 -5.23
C ALA A 321 -6.31 -22.42 -6.69
N GLY A 322 -7.50 -22.01 -7.17
CA GLY A 322 -7.91 -22.19 -8.56
C GLY A 322 -7.07 -21.37 -9.52
N PHE A 323 -6.72 -20.14 -9.17
CA PHE A 323 -5.78 -19.32 -9.93
C PHE A 323 -4.42 -20.00 -10.07
N ILE A 324 -3.83 -20.45 -8.95
CA ILE A 324 -2.53 -21.13 -8.95
C ILE A 324 -2.58 -22.41 -9.81
N ARG A 325 -3.66 -23.18 -9.72
CA ARG A 325 -3.83 -24.37 -10.55
C ARG A 325 -3.95 -24.01 -12.03
N ARG A 326 -4.71 -22.98 -12.38
CA ARG A 326 -4.97 -22.59 -13.77
C ARG A 326 -3.72 -22.10 -14.49
N ILE A 327 -2.80 -21.44 -13.78
CA ILE A 327 -1.51 -21.03 -14.37
C ILE A 327 -0.50 -22.18 -14.50
N GLU A 328 -0.75 -23.34 -13.86
CA GLU A 328 0.08 -24.54 -14.00
C GLU A 328 -0.36 -25.45 -15.14
N GLU A 329 -1.60 -25.31 -15.59
CA GLU A 329 -2.18 -26.01 -16.75
C GLU A 329 -1.68 -25.41 -18.07
#